data_AF-A0A2V4AHS5-F1
#
_entry.id   AF-A0A2V4AHS5-F1
#
_cell.length_a   1.000
_cell.length_b   1.000
_cell.length_c   1.000
_cell.angle_alpha   90.00
_cell.angle_beta   90.00
_cell.angle_gamma   90.00
#
_symmetry.space_group_name_H-M   'P 1'
#
loop_
_entity.id
_entity.type
_entity.pdbx_description
1 polymer ?
#
loop_
_entity_poly.entity_id
_entity_poly.type
_entity_poly.pdbx_seq_one_letter_code
_entity_poly.pdbx_strand_id
1 'polypeptide(L)'
;MTTVEPGGLTPDEQDELWRRITNLVVHFMPTDSAHVLLTYRALGDYTELPVMVRRVSDGGLELWTPPGELAELLGRLRAGMYRPGRGTWFQAAAQVFVDSRFEYRYTWDEEPPWDGTVPPAAHARELAVFPRDEGHVPGWLRERVSRAAAVTLGGAADPESAAKEALRAAEEAAAELGADASRFRIGEVADGAWCLVPEGERWAVFWAQGDERLERAVFDTAAQAARYFTGHLYLHRAAFRDELPPDAKRPAEEWPIQPAGDDIGLNLYRGKRLVTLPPGTELDRYGDPSGNTLYAAGTEFPYRSHEPDQERDEYHVYRLRHAVRALTGTAVPWFDQPGGGVAFLLERPVADLLADGVLEEIPHRTVAPPSRP
;
A
#
# COMPACT_ATOMS: atom_id res chain seq x y z
N MET A 1 -27.15 -23.81 -5.94
CA MET A 1 -26.94 -23.36 -4.56
C MET A 1 -27.17 -21.86 -4.52
N THR A 2 -28.24 -21.43 -3.89
CA THR A 2 -28.64 -20.02 -3.82
C THR A 2 -27.70 -19.28 -2.88
N THR A 3 -26.90 -18.36 -3.42
CA THR A 3 -26.06 -17.43 -2.66
C THR A 3 -26.99 -16.47 -1.91
N VAL A 4 -27.12 -16.68 -0.60
CA VAL A 4 -27.77 -15.73 0.31
C VAL A 4 -26.80 -14.58 0.51
N GLU A 5 -27.16 -13.37 0.08
CA GLU A 5 -26.34 -12.18 0.36
C GLU A 5 -26.23 -11.98 1.90
N PRO A 6 -25.02 -11.71 2.42
CA PRO A 6 -24.84 -11.46 3.85
C PRO A 6 -25.57 -10.16 4.23
N GLY A 7 -26.62 -10.30 5.03
CA GLY A 7 -27.34 -9.20 5.68
C GLY A 7 -28.83 -9.04 5.35
N GLY A 8 -29.53 -10.14 5.06
CA GLY A 8 -30.90 -10.10 4.55
C GLY A 8 -31.93 -11.01 5.22
N LEU A 9 -31.62 -11.75 6.29
CA LEU A 9 -32.64 -12.63 6.89
C LEU A 9 -33.71 -11.81 7.62
N THR A 10 -34.94 -11.91 7.12
CA THR A 10 -36.15 -11.44 7.81
C THR A 10 -36.39 -12.23 9.10
N PRO A 11 -37.15 -11.70 10.06
CA PRO A 11 -37.52 -12.44 11.27
C PRO A 11 -38.13 -13.83 10.96
N ASP A 12 -38.99 -13.92 9.96
CA ASP A 12 -39.63 -15.19 9.56
C ASP A 12 -38.62 -16.21 9.03
N GLU A 13 -37.60 -15.78 8.28
CA GLU A 13 -36.54 -16.65 7.78
C GLU A 13 -35.58 -17.09 8.90
N GLN A 14 -35.36 -16.23 9.91
CA GLN A 14 -34.62 -16.60 11.12
C GLN A 14 -35.40 -17.67 11.91
N ASP A 15 -36.70 -17.50 12.08
CA ASP A 15 -37.57 -18.48 12.76
C ASP A 15 -37.66 -19.80 11.99
N GLU A 16 -37.67 -19.75 10.66
CA GLU A 16 -37.59 -20.94 9.79
C GLU A 16 -36.26 -21.68 9.99
N LEU A 17 -35.13 -20.98 10.05
CA LEU A 17 -33.83 -21.59 10.34
C LEU A 17 -33.80 -22.22 11.73
N TRP A 18 -34.33 -21.54 12.75
CA TRP A 18 -34.43 -22.12 14.09
C TRP A 18 -35.33 -23.36 14.14
N ARG A 19 -36.46 -23.37 13.41
CA ARG A 19 -37.30 -24.57 13.31
C ARG A 19 -36.54 -25.73 12.68
N ARG A 20 -35.71 -25.50 11.66
CA ARG A 20 -34.84 -26.55 11.07
C ARG A 20 -33.77 -27.03 12.05
N ILE A 21 -33.11 -26.11 12.76
CA ILE A 21 -32.12 -26.42 13.80
C ILE A 21 -32.78 -27.31 14.88
N THR A 22 -33.94 -26.89 15.40
CA THR A 22 -34.70 -27.62 16.40
C THR A 22 -35.11 -29.01 15.92
N ASN A 23 -35.66 -29.13 14.71
CA ASN A 23 -36.04 -30.41 14.13
C ASN A 23 -34.84 -31.36 13.99
N LEU A 24 -33.70 -30.85 13.55
CA LEU A 24 -32.46 -31.64 13.43
C LEU A 24 -31.99 -32.12 14.81
N VAL A 25 -31.99 -31.25 15.82
CA VAL A 25 -31.60 -31.59 17.19
C VAL A 25 -32.54 -32.63 17.79
N VAL A 26 -33.86 -32.44 17.70
CA VAL A 26 -34.87 -33.38 18.21
C VAL A 26 -34.82 -34.73 17.50
N HIS A 27 -34.50 -34.75 16.20
CA HIS A 27 -34.40 -36.00 15.44
C HIS A 27 -33.22 -36.86 15.89
N PHE A 28 -32.08 -36.26 16.22
CA PHE A 28 -30.83 -36.97 16.52
C PHE A 28 -30.46 -37.03 18.01
N MET A 29 -31.15 -36.29 18.89
CA MET A 29 -30.83 -36.31 20.32
C MET A 29 -30.99 -37.73 20.91
N PRO A 30 -30.15 -38.09 21.92
CA PRO A 30 -30.26 -39.38 22.59
C PRO A 30 -31.66 -39.62 23.21
N THR A 31 -32.06 -40.88 23.34
CA THR A 31 -33.40 -41.24 23.87
C THR A 31 -33.61 -40.78 25.33
N ASP A 32 -32.56 -40.78 26.15
CA ASP A 32 -32.60 -40.29 27.53
C ASP A 32 -32.28 -38.79 27.60
N SER A 33 -33.01 -37.95 26.86
CA SER A 33 -32.82 -36.50 26.84
C SER A 33 -34.04 -35.77 27.40
N ALA A 34 -33.83 -34.88 28.37
CA ALA A 34 -34.83 -33.94 28.87
C ALA A 34 -34.84 -32.67 27.99
N HIS A 35 -33.66 -32.13 27.70
CA HIS A 35 -33.43 -31.05 26.76
C HIS A 35 -31.95 -31.03 26.34
N VAL A 36 -31.67 -30.33 25.26
CA VAL A 36 -30.32 -30.07 24.74
C VAL A 36 -29.94 -28.62 24.99
N LEU A 37 -28.74 -28.40 25.52
CA LEU A 37 -28.11 -27.10 25.66
C LEU A 37 -27.08 -26.96 24.54
N LEU A 38 -27.29 -25.99 23.66
CA LEU A 38 -26.42 -25.71 22.52
C LEU A 38 -25.73 -24.38 22.75
N THR A 39 -24.42 -24.33 22.59
CA THR A 39 -23.67 -23.07 22.54
C THR A 39 -22.81 -23.06 21.29
N TYR A 40 -23.07 -22.13 20.39
CA TYR A 40 -22.31 -21.92 19.17
C TYR A 40 -21.53 -20.61 19.28
N ARG A 41 -20.21 -20.68 19.13
CA ARG A 41 -19.31 -19.52 19.17
C ARG A 41 -18.54 -19.46 17.86
N ALA A 42 -18.42 -18.29 17.25
CA ALA A 42 -17.74 -18.13 15.97
C ALA A 42 -17.02 -16.79 15.83
N LEU A 43 -15.80 -16.82 15.29
CA LEU A 43 -14.97 -15.67 14.99
C LEU A 43 -14.16 -15.91 13.71
N GLY A 44 -14.41 -15.13 12.66
CA GLY A 44 -13.80 -15.37 11.35
C GLY A 44 -14.14 -16.78 10.85
N ASP A 45 -13.11 -17.62 10.73
CA ASP A 45 -13.19 -19.03 10.35
C ASP A 45 -13.04 -20.01 11.53
N TYR A 46 -12.85 -19.51 12.75
CA TYR A 46 -12.80 -20.34 13.97
C TYR A 46 -14.20 -20.53 14.55
N THR A 47 -14.59 -21.78 14.81
CA THR A 47 -15.91 -22.13 15.36
C THR A 47 -15.81 -23.15 16.49
N GLU A 48 -16.68 -23.02 17.49
CA GLU A 48 -16.88 -23.99 18.56
C GLU A 48 -18.38 -24.25 18.74
N LEU A 49 -18.76 -25.53 18.87
CA LEU A 49 -20.14 -25.95 19.06
C LEU A 49 -20.25 -27.01 20.17
N PRO A 50 -19.98 -26.67 21.44
CA PRO A 50 -20.34 -27.55 22.56
C PRO A 50 -21.86 -27.73 22.63
N VAL A 51 -22.27 -28.99 22.64
CA VAL A 51 -23.68 -29.37 22.82
C VAL A 51 -23.78 -30.36 23.97
N MET A 52 -24.57 -30.01 24.98
CA MET A 52 -24.81 -30.84 26.15
C MET A 52 -26.23 -31.38 26.12
N VAL A 53 -26.40 -32.63 26.52
CA VAL A 53 -27.70 -33.25 26.77
C VAL A 53 -27.92 -33.32 28.27
N ARG A 54 -29.08 -32.86 28.72
CA ARG A 54 -29.56 -33.10 30.09
C ARG A 54 -30.33 -34.42 30.10
N ARG A 55 -29.90 -35.41 30.88
CA ARG A 55 -30.59 -36.70 30.97
C ARG A 55 -31.86 -36.63 31.81
N VAL A 56 -32.87 -37.44 31.47
CA VAL A 56 -34.10 -37.56 32.27
C VAL A 56 -33.85 -38.48 33.46
N SER A 57 -33.05 -39.54 33.26
CA SER A 57 -32.80 -40.60 34.25
C SER A 57 -32.19 -40.10 35.57
N ASP A 58 -31.12 -39.32 35.49
CA ASP A 58 -30.33 -38.87 36.64
C ASP A 58 -30.15 -37.35 36.72
N GLY A 59 -30.62 -36.61 35.71
CA GLY A 59 -30.39 -35.17 35.60
C GLY A 59 -28.93 -34.79 35.32
N GLY A 60 -28.09 -35.71 34.90
CA GLY A 60 -26.71 -35.42 34.50
C GLY A 60 -26.63 -34.60 33.21
N LEU A 61 -25.52 -33.87 33.04
CA LEU A 61 -25.16 -33.23 31.79
C LEU A 61 -24.07 -34.07 31.09
N GLU A 62 -24.26 -34.33 29.81
CA GLU A 62 -23.33 -35.10 28.99
C GLU A 62 -23.03 -34.37 27.69
N LEU A 63 -21.75 -34.36 27.29
CA LEU A 63 -21.36 -33.83 26.00
C LEU A 63 -21.87 -34.75 24.90
N TRP A 64 -22.60 -34.17 23.95
CA TRP A 64 -23.17 -34.87 22.82
C TRP A 64 -22.60 -34.30 21.51
N THR A 65 -22.26 -35.18 20.58
CA THR A 65 -21.80 -34.77 19.24
C THR A 65 -22.98 -34.81 18.26
N PRO A 66 -23.52 -33.66 17.86
CA PRO A 66 -24.61 -33.58 16.89
C PRO A 66 -24.12 -33.84 15.46
N PRO A 67 -25.02 -34.03 14.48
CA PRO A 67 -24.67 -34.04 13.07
C PRO A 67 -23.99 -32.73 12.63
N GLY A 68 -23.03 -32.81 11.71
CA GLY A 68 -22.28 -31.64 11.21
C GLY A 68 -23.14 -30.54 10.58
N GLU A 69 -24.29 -30.91 10.01
CA GLU A 69 -25.29 -29.98 9.45
C GLU A 69 -25.75 -28.92 10.46
N LEU A 70 -25.72 -29.23 11.76
CA LEU A 70 -26.10 -28.27 12.80
C LEU A 70 -25.20 -27.03 12.80
N ALA A 71 -23.89 -27.22 12.67
CA ALA A 71 -22.93 -26.11 12.58
C ALA A 71 -23.14 -25.28 11.30
N GLU A 72 -23.49 -25.92 10.18
CA GLU A 72 -23.78 -25.24 8.92
C GLU A 72 -25.02 -24.35 9.02
N LEU A 73 -26.10 -24.85 9.62
CA LEU A 73 -27.34 -24.09 9.83
C LEU A 73 -27.10 -22.86 10.74
N LEU A 74 -26.33 -23.04 11.81
CA LEU A 74 -25.96 -21.95 12.73
C LEU A 74 -25.02 -20.93 12.06
N GLY A 75 -24.08 -21.39 11.24
CA GLY A 75 -23.23 -20.53 10.42
C GLY A 75 -24.04 -19.71 9.41
N ARG A 76 -25.03 -20.32 8.76
CA ARG A 76 -25.95 -19.63 7.85
C ARG A 76 -26.80 -18.60 8.58
N LEU A 77 -27.32 -18.94 9.76
CA LEU A 77 -28.07 -18.00 10.61
C LEU A 77 -27.19 -16.79 10.98
N ARG A 78 -25.94 -17.04 11.41
CA ARG A 78 -24.97 -15.99 11.73
C ARG A 78 -24.68 -15.07 10.55
N ALA A 79 -24.40 -15.64 9.38
CA ALA A 79 -24.10 -14.87 8.18
C ALA A 79 -25.32 -14.05 7.71
N GLY A 80 -26.51 -14.64 7.75
CA GLY A 80 -27.73 -13.95 7.34
C GLY A 80 -28.21 -12.86 8.31
N MET A 81 -27.78 -12.92 9.58
CA MET A 81 -28.02 -11.89 10.60
C MET A 81 -26.96 -10.78 10.62
N TYR A 82 -25.97 -10.81 9.73
CA TYR A 82 -25.05 -9.70 9.55
C TYR A 82 -25.79 -8.39 9.27
N ARG A 83 -25.27 -7.28 9.78
CA ARG A 83 -25.77 -5.96 9.46
C ARG A 83 -24.60 -5.09 9.00
N PRO A 84 -24.67 -4.47 7.80
CA PRO A 84 -23.64 -3.56 7.33
C PRO A 84 -23.29 -2.52 8.38
N GLY A 85 -21.98 -2.32 8.64
CA GLY A 85 -21.48 -1.37 9.64
C GLY A 85 -21.68 -1.78 11.11
N ARG A 86 -22.53 -2.76 11.44
CA ARG A 86 -22.71 -3.25 12.82
C ARG A 86 -21.98 -4.56 13.08
N GLY A 87 -21.87 -5.42 12.07
CA GLY A 87 -21.36 -6.78 12.23
C GLY A 87 -22.47 -7.80 12.48
N THR A 88 -22.07 -8.98 12.97
CA THR A 88 -22.98 -10.05 13.41
C THR A 88 -22.67 -10.44 14.87
N TRP A 89 -23.41 -11.40 15.42
CA TRP A 89 -23.18 -11.91 16.77
C TRP A 89 -21.99 -12.88 16.83
N PHE A 90 -21.41 -13.05 18.02
CA PHE A 90 -20.27 -13.94 18.27
C PHE A 90 -20.66 -15.26 18.94
N GLN A 91 -21.79 -15.27 19.66
CA GLN A 91 -22.31 -16.46 20.30
C GLN A 91 -23.83 -16.57 20.15
N ALA A 92 -24.32 -17.79 19.94
CA ALA A 92 -25.71 -18.17 20.10
C ALA A 92 -25.80 -19.29 21.15
N ALA A 93 -26.57 -19.08 22.22
CA ALA A 93 -26.87 -20.10 23.22
C ALA A 93 -28.35 -20.46 23.13
N ALA A 94 -28.67 -21.75 23.07
CA ALA A 94 -30.04 -22.22 22.95
C ALA A 94 -30.32 -23.44 23.85
N GLN A 95 -31.58 -23.54 24.28
CA GLN A 95 -32.12 -24.74 24.91
C GLN A 95 -33.20 -25.31 24.00
N VAL A 96 -33.09 -26.59 23.65
CA VAL A 96 -34.05 -27.29 22.78
C VAL A 96 -34.68 -28.42 23.56
N PHE A 97 -36.00 -28.37 23.71
CA PHE A 97 -36.78 -29.37 24.44
C PHE A 97 -37.28 -30.47 23.48
N VAL A 98 -37.54 -31.66 24.02
CA VAL A 98 -38.04 -32.82 23.25
C VAL A 98 -39.37 -32.52 22.55
N ASP A 99 -40.19 -31.64 23.13
CA ASP A 99 -41.47 -31.19 22.56
C ASP A 99 -41.31 -30.12 21.46
N SER A 100 -40.09 -29.93 20.94
CA SER A 100 -39.73 -28.95 19.92
C SER A 100 -39.91 -27.49 20.34
N ARG A 101 -40.16 -27.19 21.62
CA ARG A 101 -39.97 -25.84 22.15
C ARG A 101 -38.48 -25.53 22.20
N PHE A 102 -38.13 -24.28 21.98
CA PHE A 102 -36.76 -23.82 22.09
C PHE A 102 -36.69 -22.39 22.58
N GLU A 103 -35.61 -22.08 23.29
CA GLU A 103 -35.27 -20.73 23.75
C GLU A 103 -33.85 -20.42 23.31
N TYR A 104 -33.57 -19.19 22.89
CA TYR A 104 -32.25 -18.81 22.42
C TYR A 104 -31.87 -17.37 22.81
N ARG A 105 -30.56 -17.11 22.82
CA ARG A 105 -29.98 -15.79 23.06
C ARG A 105 -28.73 -15.62 22.20
N TYR A 106 -28.52 -14.39 21.72
CA TYR A 106 -27.30 -13.98 21.04
C TYR A 106 -26.46 -13.04 21.89
N THR A 107 -25.14 -13.17 21.77
CA THR A 107 -24.17 -12.23 22.32
C THR A 107 -23.45 -11.53 21.17
N TRP A 108 -23.60 -10.20 21.10
CA TRP A 108 -23.16 -9.39 19.95
C TRP A 108 -21.81 -8.69 20.14
N ASP A 109 -21.49 -8.31 21.38
CA ASP A 109 -20.39 -7.39 21.66
C ASP A 109 -19.40 -7.93 22.70
N GLU A 110 -19.78 -8.93 23.49
CA GLU A 110 -18.89 -9.53 24.50
C GLU A 110 -18.03 -10.63 23.87
N GLU A 111 -16.79 -10.76 24.34
CA GLU A 111 -15.87 -11.83 23.92
C GLU A 111 -16.45 -13.18 24.38
N PRO A 112 -16.69 -14.14 23.47
CA PRO A 112 -17.15 -15.46 23.88
C PRO A 112 -16.13 -16.13 24.80
N PRO A 113 -16.58 -16.88 25.82
CA PRO A 113 -15.68 -17.67 26.64
C PRO A 113 -15.21 -18.88 25.84
N TRP A 114 -14.16 -18.76 25.03
CA TRP A 114 -13.63 -19.84 24.19
C TRP A 114 -13.10 -21.02 25.00
N ASP A 115 -13.34 -22.24 24.54
CA ASP A 115 -12.77 -23.45 25.18
C ASP A 115 -11.34 -23.69 24.66
N GLY A 116 -11.11 -23.41 23.37
CA GLY A 116 -9.81 -23.53 22.71
C GLY A 116 -9.07 -22.20 22.58
N THR A 117 -7.83 -22.28 22.10
CA THR A 117 -7.03 -21.09 21.79
C THR A 117 -7.41 -20.58 20.40
N VAL A 118 -8.05 -19.41 20.34
CA VAL A 118 -8.44 -18.78 19.08
C VAL A 118 -7.18 -18.35 18.28
N PRO A 119 -7.03 -18.77 17.01
CA PRO A 119 -5.93 -18.34 16.16
C PRO A 119 -5.88 -16.81 16.01
N PRO A 120 -4.71 -16.15 16.11
CA PRO A 120 -4.61 -14.69 15.99
C PRO A 120 -5.24 -14.14 14.69
N ALA A 121 -5.04 -14.83 13.57
CA ALA A 121 -5.57 -14.43 12.26
C ALA A 121 -7.12 -14.41 12.18
N ALA A 122 -7.81 -15.20 13.02
CA ALA A 122 -9.27 -15.27 13.02
C ALA A 122 -9.92 -13.91 13.37
N HIS A 123 -9.28 -13.12 14.23
CA HIS A 123 -9.75 -11.78 14.62
C HIS A 123 -9.76 -10.80 13.44
N ALA A 124 -8.71 -10.82 12.62
CA ALA A 124 -8.63 -9.96 11.43
C ALA A 124 -9.62 -10.44 10.35
N ARG A 125 -9.74 -11.76 10.17
CA ARG A 125 -10.71 -12.36 9.24
C ARG A 125 -12.15 -12.02 9.61
N GLU A 126 -12.48 -11.98 10.89
CA GLU A 126 -13.82 -11.58 11.35
C GLU A 126 -14.22 -10.20 10.79
N LEU A 127 -13.34 -9.19 10.89
CA LEU A 127 -13.64 -7.86 10.38
C LEU A 127 -13.63 -7.79 8.85
N ALA A 128 -12.90 -8.69 8.18
CA ALA A 128 -12.94 -8.80 6.72
C ALA A 128 -14.26 -9.40 6.22
N VAL A 129 -14.79 -10.42 6.91
CA VAL A 129 -16.03 -11.11 6.52
C VAL A 129 -17.28 -10.37 7.00
N PHE A 130 -17.25 -9.82 8.21
CA PHE A 130 -18.34 -9.05 8.81
C PHE A 130 -17.88 -7.63 9.20
N PRO A 131 -17.69 -6.74 8.20
CA PRO A 131 -17.23 -5.37 8.44
C PRO A 131 -18.12 -4.62 9.44
N ARG A 132 -17.45 -3.90 10.35
CA ARG A 132 -18.08 -3.05 11.36
C ARG A 132 -17.51 -1.63 11.26
N ASP A 133 -18.36 -0.65 11.48
CA ASP A 133 -17.95 0.74 11.69
C ASP A 133 -17.16 0.85 12.98
N GLU A 134 -16.29 1.84 13.08
CA GLU A 134 -15.33 1.99 14.17
C GLU A 134 -15.97 1.92 15.58
N GLY A 135 -17.15 2.53 15.73
CA GLY A 135 -17.92 2.52 16.97
C GLY A 135 -18.60 1.19 17.32
N HIS A 136 -18.75 0.29 16.34
CA HIS A 136 -19.36 -1.03 16.52
C HIS A 136 -18.34 -2.17 16.65
N VAL A 137 -17.04 -1.86 16.56
CA VAL A 137 -15.97 -2.82 16.88
C VAL A 137 -15.81 -2.90 18.39
N PRO A 138 -16.07 -4.06 19.02
CA PRO A 138 -15.86 -4.22 20.47
C PRO A 138 -14.41 -3.99 20.87
N GLY A 139 -14.19 -3.48 22.10
CA GLY A 139 -12.86 -3.16 22.61
C GLY A 139 -11.89 -4.35 22.59
N TRP A 140 -12.36 -5.52 23.02
CA TRP A 140 -11.57 -6.76 23.02
C TRP A 140 -11.13 -7.14 21.59
N LEU A 141 -12.03 -7.05 20.60
CA LEU A 141 -11.71 -7.42 19.22
C LEU A 141 -10.69 -6.45 18.62
N ARG A 142 -10.82 -5.14 18.89
CA ARG A 142 -9.86 -4.12 18.46
C ARG A 142 -8.46 -4.41 19.02
N GLU A 143 -8.37 -4.75 20.31
CA GLU A 143 -7.11 -5.10 20.96
C GLU A 143 -6.48 -6.36 20.34
N ARG A 144 -7.28 -7.42 20.16
CA ARG A 144 -6.80 -8.70 19.60
C ARG A 144 -6.33 -8.56 18.15
N VAL A 145 -7.03 -7.80 17.31
CA VAL A 145 -6.60 -7.52 15.93
C VAL A 145 -5.27 -6.77 15.92
N SER A 146 -5.11 -5.77 16.79
CA SER A 146 -3.85 -5.02 16.91
C SER A 146 -2.69 -5.91 17.35
N ARG A 147 -2.92 -6.79 18.33
CA ARG A 147 -1.94 -7.80 18.76
C ARG A 147 -1.65 -8.83 17.66
N ALA A 148 -2.66 -9.29 16.92
CA ALA A 148 -2.49 -10.23 15.82
C ALA A 148 -1.67 -9.61 14.66
N ALA A 149 -1.89 -8.34 14.35
CA ALA A 149 -1.03 -7.57 13.45
C ALA A 149 0.41 -7.53 13.97
N ALA A 150 0.63 -7.22 15.24
CA ALA A 150 1.97 -7.21 15.84
C ALA A 150 2.65 -8.60 15.81
N VAL A 151 1.92 -9.69 16.03
CA VAL A 151 2.44 -11.06 15.95
C VAL A 151 2.73 -11.47 14.51
N THR A 152 1.86 -11.12 13.55
CA THR A 152 2.09 -11.38 12.12
C THR A 152 3.31 -10.61 11.61
N LEU A 153 3.51 -9.38 12.09
CA LEU A 153 4.71 -8.59 11.86
C LEU A 153 5.92 -9.06 12.69
N GLY A 154 5.71 -9.87 13.73
CA GLY A 154 6.74 -10.30 14.69
C GLY A 154 7.28 -11.71 14.47
N GLY A 155 6.50 -12.60 13.85
CA GLY A 155 6.87 -13.96 13.42
C GLY A 155 7.48 -14.85 14.50
N ALA A 156 6.67 -15.65 15.20
CA ALA A 156 7.17 -16.74 16.03
C ALA A 156 7.27 -18.03 15.20
N ALA A 157 8.34 -18.14 14.42
CA ALA A 157 8.85 -19.39 13.84
C ALA A 157 10.25 -19.67 14.43
N ASP A 158 10.77 -20.90 14.29
CA ASP A 158 12.17 -21.13 14.60
C ASP A 158 13.06 -20.24 13.71
N PRO A 159 14.25 -19.81 14.17
CA PRO A 159 15.05 -18.81 13.46
C PRO A 159 15.41 -19.20 12.02
N GLU A 160 15.55 -20.50 11.73
CA GLU A 160 15.92 -20.99 10.41
C GLU A 160 14.72 -20.92 9.43
N SER A 161 13.55 -21.39 9.85
CA SER A 161 12.31 -21.27 9.07
C SER A 161 11.93 -19.80 8.86
N ALA A 162 12.05 -18.97 9.90
CA ALA A 162 11.82 -17.53 9.81
C ALA A 162 12.77 -16.85 8.80
N ALA A 163 14.03 -17.29 8.75
CA ALA A 163 14.98 -16.79 7.78
C ALA A 163 14.59 -17.17 6.35
N LYS A 164 14.27 -18.45 6.10
CA LYS A 164 13.84 -18.92 4.76
C LYS A 164 12.59 -18.17 4.27
N GLU A 165 11.61 -17.96 5.15
CA GLU A 165 10.41 -17.19 4.82
C GLU A 165 10.73 -15.73 4.51
N ALA A 166 11.61 -15.09 5.29
CA ALA A 166 12.00 -13.70 5.07
C ALA A 166 12.74 -13.50 3.73
N LEU A 167 13.64 -14.43 3.35
CA LEU A 167 14.34 -14.36 2.07
C LEU A 167 13.38 -14.55 0.89
N ARG A 168 12.50 -15.56 0.96
CA ARG A 168 11.47 -15.79 -0.06
C ARG A 168 10.56 -14.56 -0.22
N ALA A 169 10.15 -13.94 0.88
CA ALA A 169 9.34 -12.72 0.84
C ALA A 169 10.09 -11.54 0.20
N ALA A 170 11.40 -11.41 0.42
CA ALA A 170 12.21 -10.38 -0.23
C ALA A 170 12.35 -10.61 -1.74
N GLU A 171 12.53 -11.87 -2.17
CA GLU A 171 12.57 -12.25 -3.59
C GLU A 171 11.23 -11.97 -4.28
N GLU A 172 10.12 -12.40 -3.67
CA GLU A 172 8.76 -12.15 -4.17
C GLU A 172 8.48 -10.65 -4.31
N ALA A 173 8.84 -9.87 -3.29
CA ALA A 173 8.67 -8.42 -3.35
C ALA A 173 9.54 -7.77 -4.44
N ALA A 174 10.79 -8.21 -4.64
CA ALA A 174 11.64 -7.71 -5.72
C ALA A 174 11.04 -8.04 -7.11
N ALA A 175 10.48 -9.24 -7.27
CA ALA A 175 9.80 -9.67 -8.49
C ALA A 175 8.51 -8.88 -8.76
N GLU A 176 7.67 -8.66 -7.75
CA GLU A 176 6.47 -7.81 -7.85
C GLU A 176 6.83 -6.35 -8.19
N LEU A 177 7.97 -5.87 -7.67
CA LEU A 177 8.52 -4.59 -8.04
C LEU A 177 9.14 -4.58 -9.44
N GLY A 178 9.24 -5.70 -10.15
CA GLY A 178 9.88 -5.77 -11.47
C GLY A 178 11.36 -5.36 -11.46
N ALA A 179 12.04 -5.53 -10.31
CA ALA A 179 13.45 -5.21 -10.20
C ALA A 179 14.29 -6.11 -11.12
N ASP A 180 15.27 -5.50 -11.79
CA ASP A 180 16.26 -6.21 -12.58
C ASP A 180 17.10 -7.11 -11.66
N ALA A 181 17.09 -8.40 -11.95
CA ALA A 181 17.80 -9.42 -11.20
C ALA A 181 19.32 -9.21 -11.21
N SER A 182 19.88 -8.41 -12.12
CA SER A 182 21.30 -8.06 -12.10
C SER A 182 21.65 -6.98 -11.07
N ARG A 183 20.67 -6.30 -10.49
CA ARG A 183 20.86 -5.13 -9.60
C ARG A 183 20.74 -5.49 -8.13
N PHE A 184 20.33 -6.70 -7.79
CA PHE A 184 20.21 -7.15 -6.42
C PHE A 184 20.63 -8.62 -6.27
N ARG A 185 20.99 -9.01 -5.04
CA ARG A 185 21.31 -10.41 -4.70
C ARG A 185 20.81 -10.73 -3.30
N ILE A 186 20.18 -11.89 -3.13
CA ILE A 186 19.70 -12.40 -1.84
C ILE A 186 20.44 -13.69 -1.51
N GLY A 187 20.97 -13.83 -0.30
CA GLY A 187 21.68 -15.01 0.21
C GLY A 187 23.18 -15.06 -0.11
N GLU A 188 23.66 -14.33 -1.11
CA GLU A 188 25.08 -14.24 -1.48
C GLU A 188 25.45 -12.84 -1.94
N VAL A 189 26.75 -12.54 -2.00
CA VAL A 189 27.26 -11.25 -2.47
C VAL A 189 27.51 -11.32 -3.98
N ALA A 190 27.05 -10.32 -4.73
CA ALA A 190 27.39 -10.10 -6.13
C ALA A 190 27.86 -8.67 -6.34
N ASP A 191 28.91 -8.48 -7.15
CA ASP A 191 29.43 -7.16 -7.46
C ASP A 191 28.43 -6.32 -8.26
N GLY A 192 28.34 -5.03 -7.97
CA GLY A 192 27.38 -4.12 -8.59
C GLY A 192 25.92 -4.37 -8.23
N ALA A 193 25.66 -4.99 -7.07
CA ALA A 193 24.32 -5.34 -6.62
C ALA A 193 24.03 -4.90 -5.18
N TRP A 194 22.77 -4.56 -4.93
CA TRP A 194 22.23 -4.44 -3.57
C TRP A 194 22.05 -5.83 -2.99
N CYS A 195 22.85 -6.18 -2.01
CA CYS A 195 22.95 -7.53 -1.46
C CYS A 195 22.25 -7.62 -0.09
N LEU A 196 21.49 -8.68 0.14
CA LEU A 196 21.03 -9.11 1.46
C LEU A 196 21.67 -10.47 1.75
N VAL A 197 22.50 -10.57 2.79
CA VAL A 197 23.26 -11.79 3.08
C VAL A 197 23.34 -12.10 4.58
N PRO A 198 23.45 -13.39 4.97
CA PRO A 198 23.82 -13.75 6.32
C PRO A 198 25.30 -13.43 6.59
N GLU A 199 25.59 -12.87 7.77
CA GLU A 199 26.93 -12.61 8.30
C GLU A 199 27.04 -13.17 9.72
N GLY A 200 27.47 -14.44 9.83
CA GLY A 200 27.47 -15.15 11.11
C GLY A 200 26.05 -15.36 11.63
N GLU A 201 25.76 -14.90 12.85
CA GLU A 201 24.42 -14.94 13.44
C GLU A 201 23.54 -13.73 13.08
N ARG A 202 24.09 -12.77 12.33
CA ARG A 202 23.40 -11.53 11.93
C ARG A 202 23.20 -11.48 10.43
N TRP A 203 22.50 -10.45 9.98
CA TRP A 203 22.19 -10.21 8.57
C TRP A 203 22.70 -8.84 8.16
N ALA A 204 23.21 -8.72 6.94
CA ALA A 204 23.68 -7.47 6.40
C ALA A 204 22.99 -7.15 5.08
N VAL A 205 22.75 -5.85 4.87
CA VAL A 205 22.27 -5.31 3.60
C VAL A 205 23.20 -4.18 3.18
N PHE A 206 23.71 -4.22 1.94
CA PHE A 206 24.68 -3.25 1.42
C PHE A 206 24.77 -3.28 -0.10
N TRP A 207 25.35 -2.22 -0.68
CA TRP A 207 25.76 -2.23 -2.08
C TRP A 207 27.18 -2.79 -2.19
N ALA A 208 27.36 -3.85 -2.96
CA ALA A 208 28.66 -4.44 -3.22
C ALA A 208 29.34 -3.77 -4.42
N GLN A 209 30.56 -3.30 -4.23
CA GLN A 209 31.39 -2.72 -5.27
C GLN A 209 32.84 -3.16 -5.09
N GLY A 210 33.27 -4.17 -5.85
CA GLY A 210 34.52 -4.88 -5.62
C GLY A 210 34.58 -5.45 -4.19
N ASP A 211 35.61 -5.06 -3.45
CA ASP A 211 35.78 -5.44 -2.04
C ASP A 211 35.04 -4.49 -1.07
N GLU A 212 34.47 -3.39 -1.57
CA GLU A 212 33.78 -2.41 -0.75
C GLU A 212 32.30 -2.77 -0.51
N ARG A 213 31.81 -2.43 0.69
CA ARG A 213 30.41 -2.58 1.11
C ARG A 213 29.85 -1.21 1.47
N LEU A 214 29.23 -0.55 0.49
CA LEU A 214 28.68 0.80 0.65
C LEU A 214 27.29 0.74 1.30
N GLU A 215 26.92 1.79 2.04
CA GLU A 215 25.60 1.94 2.69
C GLU A 215 25.22 0.72 3.57
N ARG A 216 26.22 0.12 4.24
CA ARG A 216 26.04 -1.12 4.97
C ARG A 216 25.18 -0.94 6.23
N ALA A 217 24.11 -1.72 6.31
CA ALA A 217 23.25 -1.87 7.48
C ALA A 217 23.29 -3.32 8.00
N VAL A 218 23.21 -3.50 9.32
CA VAL A 218 23.26 -4.82 9.99
C VAL A 218 22.04 -5.00 10.87
N PHE A 219 21.51 -6.22 10.89
CA PHE A 219 20.27 -6.58 11.57
C PHE A 219 20.44 -7.89 12.34
N ASP A 220 19.66 -8.03 13.41
CA ASP A 220 19.70 -9.23 14.27
C ASP A 220 18.92 -10.40 13.65
N THR A 221 17.96 -10.10 12.77
CA THR A 221 17.11 -11.14 12.14
C THR A 221 16.99 -10.93 10.63
N ALA A 222 16.79 -12.05 9.91
CA ALA A 222 16.52 -12.04 8.48
C ALA A 222 15.29 -11.19 8.12
N ALA A 223 14.24 -11.22 8.97
CA ALA A 223 13.02 -10.45 8.77
C ALA A 223 13.26 -8.93 8.81
N GLN A 224 14.11 -8.45 9.71
CA GLN A 224 14.51 -7.04 9.75
C GLN A 224 15.31 -6.65 8.50
N ALA A 225 16.29 -7.48 8.11
CA ALA A 225 17.09 -7.24 6.91
C ALA A 225 16.23 -7.24 5.64
N ALA A 226 15.30 -8.20 5.50
CA ALA A 226 14.39 -8.30 4.36
C ALA A 226 13.50 -7.05 4.23
N ARG A 227 12.94 -6.56 5.35
CA ARG A 227 12.15 -5.32 5.34
C ARG A 227 12.96 -4.11 4.90
N TYR A 228 14.18 -3.98 5.41
CA TYR A 228 15.08 -2.89 5.02
C TYR A 228 15.45 -2.98 3.53
N PHE A 229 15.85 -4.16 3.07
CA PHE A 229 16.19 -4.44 1.68
C PHE A 229 15.03 -4.12 0.73
N THR A 230 13.84 -4.67 0.98
CA THR A 230 12.65 -4.45 0.16
C THR A 230 12.21 -2.98 0.19
N GLY A 231 12.30 -2.33 1.36
CA GLY A 231 12.03 -0.91 1.50
C GLY A 231 12.95 -0.06 0.61
N HIS A 232 14.24 -0.39 0.56
CA HIS A 232 15.20 0.27 -0.31
C HIS A 232 14.85 0.08 -1.80
N LEU A 233 14.54 -1.15 -2.22
CA LEU A 233 14.11 -1.42 -3.60
C LEU A 233 12.87 -0.61 -3.99
N TYR A 234 11.87 -0.52 -3.11
CA TYR A 234 10.64 0.23 -3.37
C TYR A 234 10.89 1.75 -3.51
N LEU A 235 11.67 2.31 -2.59
CA LEU A 235 12.01 3.74 -2.57
C LEU A 235 12.85 4.14 -3.80
N HIS A 236 13.66 3.22 -4.32
CA HIS A 236 14.56 3.43 -5.46
C HIS A 236 14.14 2.66 -6.72
N ARG A 237 12.86 2.26 -6.82
CA ARG A 237 12.34 1.33 -7.86
C ARG A 237 12.75 1.67 -9.29
N ALA A 238 12.82 2.95 -9.67
CA ALA A 238 13.23 3.36 -11.02
C ALA A 238 14.68 2.96 -11.34
N ALA A 239 15.59 3.04 -10.37
CA ALA A 239 16.99 2.64 -10.54
C ALA A 239 17.15 1.11 -10.63
N PHE A 240 16.29 0.36 -9.93
CA PHE A 240 16.33 -1.09 -9.89
C PHE A 240 15.59 -1.77 -11.04
N ARG A 241 14.61 -1.14 -11.68
CA ARG A 241 13.89 -1.68 -12.86
C ARG A 241 14.62 -1.46 -14.21
N ASP A 242 15.79 -0.82 -14.18
CA ASP A 242 16.40 -0.16 -15.33
C ASP A 242 15.49 0.87 -16.05
N GLU A 243 14.41 1.30 -15.39
CA GLU A 243 13.51 2.40 -15.76
C GLU A 243 14.14 3.77 -15.41
N LEU A 244 15.44 3.94 -15.63
CA LEU A 244 15.91 5.30 -15.90
C LEU A 244 15.17 5.75 -17.16
N PRO A 245 14.54 6.95 -17.20
CA PRO A 245 13.92 7.45 -18.41
C PRO A 245 14.90 7.24 -19.58
N PRO A 246 14.49 6.79 -20.77
CA PRO A 246 15.40 6.55 -21.91
C PRO A 246 16.36 7.75 -22.12
N ASP A 247 15.77 8.91 -21.92
CA ASP A 247 16.32 10.25 -21.86
C ASP A 247 17.48 10.47 -20.86
N ALA A 248 17.51 9.81 -19.70
CA ALA A 248 18.58 9.94 -18.70
C ALA A 248 19.91 9.33 -19.17
N LYS A 249 19.86 8.39 -20.12
CA LYS A 249 21.04 7.79 -20.77
C LYS A 249 21.29 8.34 -22.20
N ARG A 250 20.41 9.22 -22.70
CA ARG A 250 20.48 9.77 -24.07
C ARG A 250 21.64 10.78 -24.19
N PRO A 251 22.59 10.60 -25.13
CA PRO A 251 23.62 11.60 -25.46
C PRO A 251 23.02 12.97 -25.78
N ALA A 252 23.77 14.04 -25.52
CA ALA A 252 23.28 15.42 -25.71
C ALA A 252 22.78 15.65 -27.15
N GLU A 253 23.46 15.08 -28.12
CA GLU A 253 23.24 15.25 -29.56
C GLU A 253 21.95 14.57 -30.05
N GLU A 254 21.46 13.56 -29.31
CA GLU A 254 20.28 12.78 -29.69
C GLU A 254 18.96 13.41 -29.19
N TRP A 255 19.03 14.50 -28.44
CA TRP A 255 17.84 15.20 -27.98
C TRP A 255 17.13 15.93 -29.13
N PRO A 256 15.79 15.84 -29.23
CA PRO A 256 15.05 16.44 -30.34
C PRO A 256 14.97 17.98 -30.26
N ILE A 257 15.37 18.57 -29.13
CA ILE A 257 15.48 20.03 -28.96
C ILE A 257 16.91 20.31 -28.54
N GLN A 258 17.61 21.10 -29.35
CA GLN A 258 19.00 21.53 -29.12
C GLN A 258 19.03 23.01 -28.72
N PRO A 259 20.05 23.46 -27.98
CA PRO A 259 20.27 24.89 -27.73
C PRO A 259 20.42 25.66 -29.05
N ALA A 260 19.84 26.85 -29.11
CA ALA A 260 19.91 27.75 -30.25
C ALA A 260 20.74 29.00 -29.91
N GLY A 261 21.32 29.63 -30.93
CA GLY A 261 22.19 30.79 -30.75
C GLY A 261 23.43 30.45 -29.93
N ASP A 262 23.76 31.31 -28.96
CA ASP A 262 24.91 31.16 -28.06
C ASP A 262 24.53 30.50 -26.71
N ASP A 263 23.42 29.75 -26.68
CA ASP A 263 22.97 29.08 -25.46
C ASP A 263 23.88 27.92 -25.06
N ILE A 264 24.02 27.75 -23.74
CA ILE A 264 24.89 26.72 -23.17
C ILE A 264 24.42 25.29 -23.51
N GLY A 265 25.40 24.39 -23.66
CA GLY A 265 25.18 23.01 -24.09
C GLY A 265 24.36 22.15 -23.12
N LEU A 266 23.68 21.13 -23.67
CA LEU A 266 22.84 20.20 -22.90
C LEU A 266 23.57 19.39 -21.82
N ASN A 267 24.90 19.34 -21.88
CA ASN A 267 25.76 18.73 -20.87
C ASN A 267 25.71 19.47 -19.53
N LEU A 268 25.33 20.75 -19.50
CA LEU A 268 25.19 21.53 -18.26
C LEU A 268 23.80 21.39 -17.60
N TYR A 269 22.97 20.46 -18.08
CA TYR A 269 21.67 20.17 -17.50
C TYR A 269 21.51 18.69 -17.13
N ARG A 270 21.11 18.44 -15.88
CA ARG A 270 20.79 17.10 -15.35
C ARG A 270 19.28 16.87 -15.32
N GLY A 271 18.87 15.60 -15.34
CA GLY A 271 17.45 15.21 -15.25
C GLY A 271 16.62 15.68 -16.45
N LYS A 272 17.24 15.73 -17.63
CA LYS A 272 16.59 16.18 -18.86
C LYS A 272 15.36 15.32 -19.18
N ARG A 273 14.27 15.97 -19.60
CA ARG A 273 13.03 15.30 -20.08
C ARG A 273 12.21 16.23 -20.98
N LEU A 274 11.46 15.66 -21.91
CA LEU A 274 10.48 16.40 -22.70
C LEU A 274 9.23 16.70 -21.89
N VAL A 275 8.73 17.94 -22.01
CA VAL A 275 7.50 18.43 -21.39
C VAL A 275 6.71 19.29 -22.37
N THR A 276 5.42 19.50 -22.06
CA THR A 276 4.59 20.51 -22.72
C THR A 276 4.25 21.58 -21.70
N LEU A 277 4.70 22.81 -21.94
CA LEU A 277 4.42 23.97 -21.11
C LEU A 277 3.03 24.51 -21.45
N PRO A 278 2.14 24.72 -20.46
CA PRO A 278 0.82 25.26 -20.71
C PRO A 278 0.84 26.77 -21.01
N PRO A 279 -0.20 27.31 -21.66
CA PRO A 279 -0.41 28.75 -21.74
C PRO A 279 -0.44 29.39 -20.34
N GLY A 280 0.12 30.60 -20.22
CA GLY A 280 0.24 31.33 -18.97
C GLY A 280 1.52 31.05 -18.19
N THR A 281 2.32 30.05 -18.56
CA THR A 281 3.64 29.83 -17.96
C THR A 281 4.55 31.04 -18.24
N GLU A 282 5.16 31.56 -17.17
CA GLU A 282 6.10 32.69 -17.23
C GLU A 282 7.53 32.18 -17.14
N LEU A 283 8.35 32.66 -18.06
CA LEU A 283 9.75 32.30 -18.22
C LEU A 283 10.59 33.57 -18.31
N ASP A 284 11.87 33.50 -17.96
CA ASP A 284 12.77 34.64 -18.05
C ASP A 284 14.16 34.26 -18.59
N ARG A 285 14.90 35.28 -19.02
CA ARG A 285 16.23 35.13 -19.61
C ARG A 285 17.04 36.43 -19.44
N TYR A 286 18.36 36.27 -19.34
CA TYR A 286 19.34 37.33 -19.56
C TYR A 286 19.90 37.17 -20.99
N GLY A 287 19.92 38.25 -21.77
CA GLY A 287 20.47 38.29 -23.13
C GLY A 287 19.43 38.20 -24.26
N ASP A 288 19.95 38.23 -25.48
CA ASP A 288 19.20 38.39 -26.74
C ASP A 288 18.21 37.24 -27.04
N PRO A 289 17.09 37.50 -27.75
CA PRO A 289 16.06 36.52 -28.10
C PRO A 289 16.45 35.49 -29.18
N SER A 290 17.68 35.48 -29.70
CA SER A 290 18.17 34.44 -30.62
C SER A 290 18.36 33.06 -29.96
N GLY A 291 18.47 33.02 -28.64
CA GLY A 291 18.48 31.77 -27.86
C GLY A 291 17.09 31.16 -27.68
N ASN A 292 17.05 29.92 -27.24
CA ASN A 292 15.81 29.19 -26.92
C ASN A 292 15.74 28.66 -25.49
N THR A 293 16.75 28.97 -24.66
CA THR A 293 16.86 28.54 -23.28
C THR A 293 16.40 29.65 -22.35
N LEU A 294 15.39 29.34 -21.54
CA LEU A 294 14.84 30.22 -20.52
C LEU A 294 14.78 29.49 -19.18
N TYR A 295 14.56 30.22 -18.10
CA TYR A 295 14.31 29.63 -16.78
C TYR A 295 12.91 29.96 -16.29
N ALA A 296 12.46 29.25 -15.26
CA ALA A 296 11.26 29.64 -14.54
C ALA A 296 11.39 31.09 -14.06
N ALA A 297 10.38 31.92 -14.34
CA ALA A 297 10.44 33.35 -14.03
C ALA A 297 10.76 33.62 -12.55
N GLY A 298 11.80 34.40 -12.31
CA GLY A 298 12.32 34.71 -10.98
C GLY A 298 13.45 33.82 -10.48
N THR A 299 14.03 32.97 -11.32
CA THR A 299 15.23 32.20 -10.96
C THR A 299 16.41 33.18 -10.77
N GLU A 300 17.02 33.24 -9.60
CA GLU A 300 18.17 34.14 -9.39
C GLU A 300 19.37 33.72 -10.26
N PHE A 301 20.21 34.69 -10.66
CA PHE A 301 21.31 34.47 -11.58
C PHE A 301 22.26 33.31 -11.18
N PRO A 302 22.69 33.16 -9.91
CA PRO A 302 23.57 32.06 -9.48
C PRO A 302 23.01 30.65 -9.71
N TYR A 303 21.68 30.50 -9.79
CA TYR A 303 21.06 29.20 -10.01
C TYR A 303 21.00 28.81 -11.50
N ARG A 304 21.46 29.69 -12.40
CA ARG A 304 21.46 29.47 -13.86
C ARG A 304 22.77 28.89 -14.40
N SER A 305 23.86 28.97 -13.64
CA SER A 305 25.20 28.50 -14.08
C SER A 305 25.65 29.09 -15.42
N HIS A 306 25.36 30.38 -15.64
CA HIS A 306 25.85 31.17 -16.77
C HIS A 306 27.14 31.89 -16.40
N GLU A 307 27.86 32.43 -17.40
CA GLU A 307 29.08 33.21 -17.16
C GLU A 307 28.75 34.50 -16.38
N PRO A 308 29.52 34.87 -15.33
CA PRO A 308 29.18 36.01 -14.47
C PRO A 308 28.93 37.35 -15.20
N ASP A 309 29.60 37.60 -16.31
CA ASP A 309 29.41 38.85 -17.07
C ASP A 309 28.02 38.94 -17.71
N GLN A 310 27.34 37.81 -17.96
CA GLN A 310 25.99 37.74 -18.51
C GLN A 310 24.91 38.24 -17.52
N GLU A 311 25.24 38.45 -16.25
CA GLU A 311 24.30 39.07 -15.29
C GLU A 311 23.95 40.51 -15.68
N ARG A 312 24.83 41.15 -16.46
CA ARG A 312 24.67 42.53 -16.96
C ARG A 312 23.90 42.61 -18.28
N ASP A 313 23.61 41.47 -18.89
CA ASP A 313 22.82 41.42 -20.11
C ASP A 313 21.38 41.88 -19.83
N GLU A 314 20.67 42.27 -20.88
CA GLU A 314 19.28 42.71 -20.76
C GLU A 314 18.40 41.57 -20.22
N TYR A 315 17.59 41.89 -19.21
CA TYR A 315 16.73 40.93 -18.55
C TYR A 315 15.31 41.00 -19.10
N HIS A 316 14.83 39.87 -19.61
CA HIS A 316 13.54 39.76 -20.27
C HIS A 316 12.65 38.73 -19.55
N VAL A 317 11.35 39.01 -19.52
CA VAL A 317 10.33 38.09 -18.99
C VAL A 317 9.28 37.84 -20.07
N TYR A 318 8.92 36.59 -20.27
CA TYR A 318 7.98 36.17 -21.28
C TYR A 318 6.85 35.35 -20.68
N ARG A 319 5.66 35.45 -21.27
CA ARG A 319 4.50 34.62 -20.95
C ARG A 319 4.09 33.82 -22.19
N LEU A 320 3.90 32.52 -22.01
CA LEU A 320 3.36 31.66 -23.05
C LEU A 320 1.89 31.99 -23.33
N ARG A 321 1.57 32.28 -24.59
CA ARG A 321 0.17 32.44 -25.08
C ARG A 321 -0.43 31.10 -25.52
N HIS A 322 0.42 30.18 -25.96
CA HIS A 322 0.04 28.85 -26.43
C HIS A 322 0.87 27.77 -25.75
N ALA A 323 0.38 26.52 -25.80
CA ALA A 323 1.13 25.40 -25.27
C ALA A 323 2.36 25.13 -26.14
N VAL A 324 3.53 24.94 -25.53
CA VAL A 324 4.81 24.76 -26.23
C VAL A 324 5.51 23.52 -25.71
N ARG A 325 6.00 22.67 -26.61
CA ARG A 325 6.90 21.57 -26.25
C ARG A 325 8.27 22.14 -25.90
N ALA A 326 8.85 21.64 -24.82
CA ALA A 326 10.14 22.08 -24.33
C ALA A 326 10.92 20.89 -23.76
N LEU A 327 12.24 21.01 -23.79
CA LEU A 327 13.15 20.17 -23.02
C LEU A 327 13.41 20.89 -21.69
N THR A 328 13.13 20.22 -20.57
CA THR A 328 13.44 20.78 -19.25
C THR A 328 14.60 20.04 -18.60
N GLY A 329 15.38 20.75 -17.79
CA GLY A 329 16.47 20.19 -17.00
C GLY A 329 16.89 21.12 -15.86
N THR A 330 17.65 20.59 -14.91
CA THR A 330 18.20 21.36 -13.80
C THR A 330 19.63 21.76 -14.14
N ALA A 331 19.96 23.05 -14.03
CA ALA A 331 21.33 23.53 -14.23
C ALA A 331 22.29 22.86 -13.22
N VAL A 332 23.43 22.37 -13.69
CA VAL A 332 24.49 21.81 -12.83
C VAL A 332 25.41 22.93 -12.31
N PRO A 333 26.11 22.78 -11.17
CA PRO A 333 27.10 23.76 -10.74
C PRO A 333 28.19 23.97 -11.79
N TRP A 334 28.42 25.21 -12.20
CA TRP A 334 29.42 25.60 -13.20
C TRP A 334 29.75 27.09 -13.10
N PHE A 335 30.87 27.56 -13.69
CA PHE A 335 31.33 28.96 -13.60
C PHE A 335 31.41 29.55 -12.17
N ASP A 336 31.75 28.72 -11.19
CA ASP A 336 31.75 29.09 -9.76
C ASP A 336 30.36 29.48 -9.21
N GLN A 337 29.30 29.04 -9.90
CA GLN A 337 27.91 29.23 -9.51
C GLN A 337 27.29 27.90 -9.01
N PRO A 338 26.38 27.95 -8.03
CA PRO A 338 25.77 26.77 -7.43
C PRO A 338 24.84 25.99 -8.38
N GLY A 339 24.25 26.65 -9.40
CA GLY A 339 23.26 26.03 -10.28
C GLY A 339 22.00 25.59 -9.53
N GLY A 340 21.20 24.68 -10.10
CA GLY A 340 19.98 24.17 -9.48
C GLY A 340 18.67 24.82 -9.96
N GLY A 341 18.76 25.87 -10.77
CA GLY A 341 17.60 26.46 -11.45
C GLY A 341 17.02 25.52 -12.50
N VAL A 342 15.70 25.65 -12.74
CA VAL A 342 14.98 24.86 -13.73
C VAL A 342 14.98 25.61 -15.06
N ALA A 343 15.66 25.03 -16.04
CA ALA A 343 15.72 25.54 -17.41
C ALA A 343 14.65 24.87 -18.29
N PHE A 344 14.23 25.61 -19.31
CA PHE A 344 13.32 25.20 -20.37
C PHE A 344 13.91 25.63 -21.71
N LEU A 345 14.30 24.66 -22.52
CA LEU A 345 14.72 24.85 -23.90
C LEU A 345 13.51 24.64 -24.82
N LEU A 346 13.11 25.69 -25.52
CA LEU A 346 11.96 25.67 -26.41
C LEU A 346 12.36 25.12 -27.79
N GLU A 347 11.39 24.58 -28.54
CA GLU A 347 11.65 24.02 -29.88
C GLU A 347 12.23 25.03 -30.89
N ARG A 348 12.08 26.33 -30.64
CA ARG A 348 12.51 27.43 -31.52
C ARG A 348 13.08 28.60 -30.71
N PRO A 349 13.93 29.46 -31.32
CA PRO A 349 14.38 30.71 -30.72
C PRO A 349 13.24 31.57 -30.19
N VAL A 350 13.51 32.33 -29.13
CA VAL A 350 12.54 33.25 -28.53
C VAL A 350 12.04 34.28 -29.55
N ALA A 351 12.91 34.78 -30.42
CA ALA A 351 12.58 35.72 -31.48
C ALA A 351 11.47 35.20 -32.42
N ASP A 352 11.57 33.93 -32.84
CA ASP A 352 10.57 33.30 -33.71
C ASP A 352 9.24 33.11 -32.98
N LEU A 353 9.30 32.72 -31.71
CA LEU A 353 8.11 32.51 -30.89
C LEU A 353 7.39 33.81 -30.56
N LEU A 354 8.11 34.93 -30.43
CA LEU A 354 7.54 36.27 -30.32
C LEU A 354 6.88 36.71 -31.63
N ALA A 355 7.56 36.50 -32.77
CA ALA A 355 7.02 36.86 -34.08
C ALA A 355 5.71 36.12 -34.41
N ASP A 356 5.60 34.86 -33.99
CA ASP A 356 4.40 34.03 -34.16
C ASP A 356 3.32 34.27 -33.09
N GLY A 357 3.58 35.11 -32.09
CA GLY A 357 2.65 35.38 -30.98
C GLY A 357 2.48 34.20 -30.02
N VAL A 358 3.38 33.21 -30.05
CA VAL A 358 3.42 32.08 -29.12
C VAL A 358 3.94 32.50 -27.75
N LEU A 359 4.94 33.39 -27.74
CA LEU A 359 5.39 34.13 -26.57
C LEU A 359 4.90 35.57 -26.66
N GLU A 360 4.68 36.16 -25.49
CA GLU A 360 4.55 37.59 -25.31
C GLU A 360 5.57 38.05 -24.28
N GLU A 361 6.32 39.10 -24.59
CA GLU A 361 7.16 39.77 -23.60
C GLU A 361 6.32 40.60 -22.63
N ILE A 362 6.57 40.45 -21.33
CA ILE A 362 5.87 41.15 -20.25
C ILE A 362 6.87 41.97 -19.43
N PRO A 363 6.46 43.14 -18.88
CA PRO A 363 7.38 44.05 -18.22
C PRO A 363 7.96 43.52 -16.91
N HIS A 364 7.27 42.59 -16.24
CA HIS A 364 7.72 41.92 -15.03
C HIS A 364 6.95 40.63 -14.82
N ARG A 365 7.55 39.67 -14.11
CA ARG A 365 6.85 38.46 -13.65
C ARG A 365 5.65 38.82 -12.78
N THR A 366 4.63 38.00 -12.82
CA THR A 366 3.45 38.13 -11.96
C THR A 366 3.83 37.76 -10.53
N VAL A 367 3.79 38.72 -9.60
CA VAL A 367 4.14 38.51 -8.19
C VAL A 367 2.91 38.15 -7.32
N ALA A 368 1.70 38.27 -7.88
CA ALA A 368 0.44 37.93 -7.20
C ALA A 368 -0.54 37.25 -8.17
N PRO A 369 -1.29 36.21 -7.76
CA PRO A 369 -2.31 35.61 -8.62
C PRO A 369 -3.34 36.68 -9.04
N PRO A 370 -3.87 36.62 -10.27
CA PRO A 370 -4.86 37.59 -10.72
C PRO A 370 -6.05 37.60 -9.75
N SER A 371 -6.51 38.80 -9.39
CA SER A 371 -7.74 38.99 -8.63
C SER A 371 -8.86 38.20 -9.33
N ARG A 372 -9.49 37.25 -8.63
CA ARG A 372 -10.67 36.57 -9.17
C ARG A 372 -11.74 37.63 -9.47
N PRO A 373 -12.46 37.51 -10.61
CA PRO A 373 -13.55 38.41 -10.97
C PRO A 373 -14.70 38.36 -9.96
#